data_AF-A0A9D1LHZ8-F1
#
_entry.id   AF-A0A9D1LHZ8-F1
#
_cell.length_a   1.000
_cell.length_b   1.000
_cell.length_c   1.000
_cell.angle_alpha   90.00
_cell.angle_beta   90.00
_cell.angle_gamma   90.00
#
_symmetry.space_group_name_H-M   'P 1'
#
loop_
_entity.id
_entity.type
_entity.pdbx_description
1 polymer ?
#
loop_
_entity_poly.entity_id
_entity_poly.type
_entity_poly.pdbx_seq_one_letter_code
_entity_poly.pdbx_strand_id
1 'polypeptide(L)'
;MARKGEGSMIKVSCRSDIMKLFVKPLGSGEESTVGLLKDGKNVAKCFHQPRDLNEVNNLLMGKDLNQTSFCFLKDLYTNDNFIWGALADYAPGNKLSSDIKKVPFMNLLYSTLLLKRDIKTVSDAGIKVGDWKNFNMNFTDAEITITDVGRCFYSGEDKKEIYRYNLEMIFDVIKREYCNNELLKEIIEKDPVLNRSFKNNESFPEFFIELQKYFRNELGEEVSNLVECESKMKKI
;
A
#
# COMPACT_ATOMS: atom_id res chain seq x y z
N MET A 1 30.97 -5.38 20.53
CA MET A 1 29.71 -6.13 20.40
C MET A 1 28.93 -5.54 19.24
N ALA A 2 28.82 -6.25 18.12
CA ALA A 2 28.05 -5.79 16.96
C ALA A 2 26.55 -5.85 17.29
N ARG A 3 25.82 -4.76 17.06
CA ARG A 3 24.37 -4.71 17.29
C ARG A 3 23.69 -5.49 16.17
N LYS A 4 22.89 -6.51 16.53
CA LYS A 4 22.01 -7.23 15.59
C LYS A 4 21.07 -6.21 14.93
N GLY A 5 21.29 -5.92 13.64
CA GLY A 5 20.49 -4.96 12.86
C GLY A 5 21.24 -4.33 11.68
N GLU A 6 22.58 -4.33 11.70
CA GLU A 6 23.42 -3.82 10.61
C GLU A 6 23.45 -4.81 9.43
N GLY A 7 22.38 -4.82 8.63
CA GLY A 7 22.56 -5.01 7.19
C GLY A 7 23.47 -3.90 6.67
N SER A 8 24.33 -4.19 5.69
CA SER A 8 25.32 -3.23 5.19
C SER A 8 24.64 -2.01 4.56
N MET A 9 24.41 -0.95 5.34
CA MET A 9 23.86 0.31 4.84
C MET A 9 24.71 0.83 3.68
N ILE A 10 24.06 1.44 2.69
CA ILE A 10 24.72 1.90 1.47
C ILE A 10 25.46 3.20 1.76
N LYS A 11 26.79 3.18 1.67
CA LYS A 11 27.61 4.36 1.96
C LYS A 11 27.54 5.41 0.84
N VAL A 12 27.24 6.64 1.22
CA VAL A 12 27.23 7.84 0.36
C VAL A 12 27.87 9.00 1.10
N SER A 13 28.33 10.04 0.39
CA SER A 13 28.85 11.24 1.04
C SER A 13 27.73 12.24 1.34
N CYS A 14 26.79 12.39 0.40
CA CYS A 14 25.68 13.32 0.51
C CYS A 14 24.49 12.95 -0.38
N ARG A 15 23.42 13.76 -0.28
CA ARG A 15 22.22 13.71 -1.12
C ARG A 15 22.52 13.57 -2.62
N SER A 16 23.51 14.30 -3.13
CA SER A 16 23.79 14.34 -4.58
C SER A 16 24.28 13.01 -5.15
N ASP A 17 24.92 12.17 -4.32
CA ASP A 17 25.40 10.86 -4.74
C ASP A 17 24.24 9.92 -5.07
N ILE A 18 23.16 9.98 -4.27
CA ILE A 18 21.93 9.20 -4.47
C ILE A 18 21.23 9.67 -5.75
N MET A 19 21.07 10.98 -5.95
CA MET A 19 20.38 11.51 -7.12
C MET A 19 21.05 11.15 -8.45
N LYS A 20 22.38 11.02 -8.47
CA LYS A 20 23.12 10.56 -9.67
C LYS A 20 22.79 9.11 -10.06
N LEU A 21 22.22 8.32 -9.15
CA LEU A 21 21.79 6.95 -9.43
C LEU A 21 20.44 6.91 -10.17
N PHE A 22 19.72 8.03 -10.24
CA PHE A 22 18.40 8.08 -10.85
C PHE A 22 18.51 7.96 -12.37
N VAL A 23 17.83 6.96 -12.93
CA VAL A 23 17.59 6.88 -14.38
C VAL A 23 16.38 7.73 -14.76
N LYS A 24 15.40 7.84 -13.86
CA LYS A 24 14.20 8.65 -14.07
C LYS A 24 13.68 9.20 -12.74
N PRO A 25 13.44 10.52 -12.61
CA PRO A 25 12.70 11.05 -11.46
C PRO A 25 11.23 10.59 -11.52
N LEU A 26 10.73 10.06 -10.41
CA LEU A 26 9.34 9.58 -10.30
C LEU A 26 8.44 10.56 -9.58
N GLY A 27 8.99 11.35 -8.66
CA GLY A 27 8.25 12.38 -7.96
C GLY A 27 9.15 13.18 -7.01
N SER A 28 8.74 14.40 -6.70
CA SER A 28 9.36 15.22 -5.66
C SER A 28 8.26 15.77 -4.77
N GLY A 29 8.30 15.40 -3.50
CA GLY A 29 7.43 15.94 -2.45
C GLY A 29 8.16 16.98 -1.61
N GLU A 30 7.54 17.40 -0.52
CA GLU A 30 8.11 18.37 0.43
C GLU A 30 9.38 17.85 1.11
N GLU A 31 9.39 16.56 1.48
CA GLU A 31 10.45 15.96 2.30
C GLU A 31 11.52 15.20 1.50
N SER A 32 11.24 14.86 0.24
CA SER A 32 12.13 13.99 -0.54
C SER A 32 11.85 14.00 -2.03
N THR A 33 12.85 13.56 -2.79
CA THR A 33 12.74 13.22 -4.21
C THR A 33 12.90 11.71 -4.39
N VAL A 34 12.02 11.09 -5.16
CA VAL A 34 12.08 9.65 -5.47
C VAL A 34 12.48 9.45 -6.92
N GLY A 35 13.45 8.57 -7.17
CA GLY A 35 13.92 8.23 -8.50
C GLY A 35 14.04 6.72 -8.72
N LEU A 36 13.74 6.29 -9.94
CA LEU A 36 13.94 4.92 -10.41
C LEU A 36 15.43 4.65 -10.60
N LEU A 37 15.90 3.51 -10.09
CA LEU A 37 17.29 3.08 -10.24
C LEU A 37 17.51 2.29 -11.55
N LYS A 38 18.78 2.12 -11.91
CA LYS A 38 19.18 1.49 -13.17
C LYS A 38 18.76 0.02 -13.31
N ASP A 39 18.52 -0.66 -12.20
CA ASP A 39 18.03 -2.04 -12.22
C ASP A 39 16.56 -2.18 -12.66
N GLY A 40 15.82 -1.06 -12.73
CA GLY A 40 14.40 -1.04 -13.06
C GLY A 40 13.49 -1.70 -12.02
N LYS A 41 14.03 -2.11 -10.88
CA LYS A 41 13.34 -2.87 -9.82
C LYS A 41 13.25 -2.10 -8.52
N ASN A 42 14.17 -1.16 -8.30
CA ASN A 42 14.24 -0.39 -7.07
C ASN A 42 14.08 1.10 -7.33
N VAL A 43 13.61 1.79 -6.29
CA VAL A 43 13.63 3.25 -6.20
C VAL A 43 14.52 3.69 -5.05
N ALA A 44 15.13 4.86 -5.22
CA ALA A 44 15.77 5.56 -4.13
C ALA A 44 14.93 6.78 -3.73
N LYS A 45 14.58 6.85 -2.45
CA LYS A 45 13.97 8.01 -1.80
C LYS A 45 15.09 8.85 -1.20
N CYS A 46 15.30 10.03 -1.77
CA CYS A 46 16.38 10.93 -1.40
C CYS A 46 15.82 12.07 -0.55
N PHE A 47 16.16 12.11 0.74
CA PHE A 47 15.62 13.13 1.65
C PHE A 47 16.19 14.52 1.32
N HIS A 48 15.38 15.57 1.47
CA HIS A 48 15.84 16.94 1.30
C HIS A 48 16.73 17.39 2.45
N GLN A 49 16.39 16.96 3.66
CA GLN A 49 17.21 17.14 4.85
C GLN A 49 17.71 15.76 5.33
N PRO A 50 18.99 15.66 5.77
CA PRO A 50 19.49 14.43 6.35
C PRO A 50 18.73 14.08 7.63
N ARG A 51 18.57 12.78 7.88
CA ARG A 51 17.95 12.22 9.08
C ARG A 51 18.99 11.69 10.05
N ASP A 52 18.62 11.61 11.32
CA ASP A 52 19.50 11.14 12.39
C ASP A 52 19.67 9.62 12.32
N LEU A 53 20.88 9.12 12.62
CA LEU A 53 21.16 7.68 12.63
C LEU A 53 20.32 6.90 13.67
N ASN A 54 19.79 7.57 14.69
CA ASN A 54 18.85 6.98 15.64
C ASN A 54 17.49 6.63 15.01
N GLU A 55 17.17 7.17 13.83
CA GLU A 55 15.94 6.87 13.10
C GLU A 55 16.00 5.55 12.32
N VAL A 56 17.16 4.87 12.23
CA VAL A 56 17.35 3.65 11.40
C VAL A 56 16.25 2.61 11.63
N ASN A 57 15.97 2.27 12.88
CA ASN A 57 14.97 1.25 13.21
C ASN A 57 13.54 1.65 12.84
N ASN A 58 13.24 2.94 12.91
CA ASN A 58 11.92 3.46 12.55
C ASN A 58 11.75 3.52 11.03
N LEU A 59 12.80 3.88 10.30
CA LEU A 59 12.79 3.95 8.84
C LEU A 59 12.73 2.56 8.20
N LEU A 60 13.47 1.60 8.75
CA LEU A 60 13.46 0.20 8.28
C LEU A 60 12.34 -0.65 8.89
N MET A 61 11.32 -0.01 9.45
CA MET A 61 10.14 -0.69 9.96
C MET A 61 9.46 -1.51 8.86
N GLY A 62 9.05 -2.73 9.21
CA GLY A 62 8.34 -3.61 8.30
C GLY A 62 9.20 -4.28 7.22
N LYS A 63 10.50 -3.99 7.13
CA LYS A 63 11.38 -4.50 6.06
C LYS A 63 11.44 -6.03 5.98
N ASP A 64 11.33 -6.70 7.13
CA ASP A 64 11.48 -8.15 7.26
C ASP A 64 10.11 -8.87 7.35
N LEU A 65 9.00 -8.13 7.16
CA LEU A 65 7.66 -8.72 7.19
C LEU A 65 7.38 -9.46 5.89
N ASN A 66 6.77 -10.64 6.01
CA ASN A 66 6.30 -11.43 4.87
C ASN A 66 4.97 -10.87 4.35
N GLN A 67 5.05 -9.85 3.51
CA GLN A 67 3.94 -9.16 2.89
C GLN A 67 4.36 -8.65 1.49
N THR A 68 3.40 -8.41 0.63
CA THR A 68 3.61 -8.01 -0.78
C THR A 68 3.01 -6.66 -1.12
N SER A 69 2.04 -6.19 -0.35
CA SER A 69 1.28 -4.99 -0.67
C SER A 69 1.92 -3.67 -0.23
N PHE A 70 2.95 -3.66 0.61
CA PHE A 70 3.59 -2.44 1.14
C PHE A 70 5.04 -2.36 0.69
N CYS A 71 5.40 -1.27 0.02
CA CYS A 71 6.79 -0.95 -0.32
C CYS A 71 7.50 -0.32 0.88
N PHE A 72 7.77 -1.13 1.91
CA PHE A 72 8.64 -0.73 3.01
C PHE A 72 10.06 -0.45 2.52
N LEU A 73 10.78 0.37 3.29
CA LEU A 73 12.18 0.65 3.02
C LEU A 73 13.01 -0.60 3.30
N LYS A 74 13.85 -0.98 2.35
CA LYS A 74 14.72 -2.16 2.42
C LYS A 74 16.07 -1.86 3.04
N ASP A 75 16.61 -0.69 2.71
CA ASP A 75 17.94 -0.26 3.11
C ASP A 75 18.02 1.28 3.17
N LEU A 76 19.11 1.79 3.73
CA LEU A 76 19.36 3.20 3.95
C LEU A 76 20.67 3.64 3.29
N TYR A 77 20.64 4.81 2.66
CA TYR A 77 21.83 5.50 2.18
C TYR A 77 22.37 6.39 3.30
N THR A 78 23.58 6.11 3.77
CA THR A 78 24.13 6.74 4.98
C THR A 78 25.57 7.22 4.79
N ASN A 79 25.98 8.21 5.58
CA ASN A 79 27.39 8.47 5.88
C ASN A 79 27.66 8.16 7.37
N ASP A 80 28.75 8.64 7.92
CA ASP A 80 29.10 8.35 9.32
C ASP A 80 28.25 9.13 10.35
N ASN A 81 27.52 10.14 9.90
CA ASN A 81 26.76 11.04 10.76
C ASN A 81 25.25 11.02 10.49
N PHE A 82 24.84 10.70 9.26
CA PHE A 82 23.48 10.96 8.80
C PHE A 82 22.95 9.91 7.82
N ILE A 83 21.63 9.85 7.73
CA ILE A 83 20.87 9.13 6.71
C ILE A 83 20.42 10.13 5.64
N TRP A 84 20.83 9.92 4.39
CA TRP A 84 20.54 10.80 3.26
C TRP A 84 19.39 10.30 2.38
N GLY A 85 19.04 9.04 2.50
CA GLY A 85 17.94 8.46 1.75
C GLY A 85 17.68 7.01 2.13
N ALA A 86 16.76 6.40 1.39
CA ALA A 86 16.38 5.01 1.56
C ALA A 86 16.15 4.32 0.22
N LEU A 87 16.34 3.00 0.21
CA LEU A 87 16.04 2.11 -0.90
C LEU A 87 14.70 1.43 -0.65
N ALA A 88 13.85 1.32 -1.67
CA ALA A 88 12.61 0.56 -1.63
C ALA A 88 12.35 -0.13 -2.96
N ASP A 89 11.44 -1.11 -2.96
CA ASP A 89 10.94 -1.67 -4.21
C ASP A 89 10.25 -0.63 -5.06
N TYR A 90 10.46 -0.73 -6.37
CA TYR A 90 9.65 -0.03 -7.33
C TYR A 90 8.30 -0.74 -7.46
N ALA A 91 7.22 -0.05 -7.10
CA ALA A 91 5.87 -0.46 -7.49
C ALA A 91 5.57 0.10 -8.89
N PRO A 92 5.65 -0.71 -9.96
CA PRO A 92 5.15 -0.28 -11.26
C PRO A 92 3.63 -0.07 -11.18
N GLY A 93 3.06 0.65 -12.15
CA GLY A 93 1.62 0.77 -12.30
C GLY A 93 1.09 2.18 -12.39
N ASN A 94 -0.19 2.26 -12.68
CA ASN A 94 -0.92 3.52 -12.65
C ASN A 94 -1.24 3.88 -11.21
N LYS A 95 -1.28 5.18 -10.92
CA LYS A 95 -1.77 5.66 -9.64
C LYS A 95 -3.24 5.28 -9.51
N LEU A 96 -3.61 4.71 -8.38
CA LEU A 96 -5.01 4.39 -8.09
C LEU A 96 -5.85 5.67 -8.18
N SER A 97 -5.32 6.79 -7.69
CA SER A 97 -5.96 8.11 -7.78
C SER A 97 -6.22 8.62 -9.20
N SER A 98 -5.45 8.18 -10.21
CA SER A 98 -5.67 8.68 -11.58
C SER A 98 -6.82 7.99 -12.29
N ASP A 99 -7.14 6.73 -11.96
CA ASP A 99 -8.06 5.92 -12.77
C ASP A 99 -8.65 4.69 -12.04
N ILE A 100 -8.84 4.72 -10.71
CA ILE A 100 -9.48 3.59 -10.00
C ILE A 100 -10.82 3.18 -10.62
N LYS A 101 -11.54 4.12 -11.23
CA LYS A 101 -12.82 3.88 -11.92
C LYS A 101 -12.67 2.99 -13.16
N LYS A 102 -11.47 2.91 -13.75
CA LYS A 102 -11.15 2.03 -14.88
C LYS A 102 -10.68 0.65 -14.43
N VAL A 103 -10.40 0.47 -13.14
CA VAL A 103 -10.03 -0.83 -12.59
C VAL A 103 -11.27 -1.73 -12.61
N PRO A 104 -11.21 -2.92 -13.25
CA PRO A 104 -12.31 -3.87 -13.21
C PRO A 104 -12.69 -4.21 -11.77
N PHE A 105 -13.99 -4.22 -11.48
CA PHE A 105 -14.52 -4.49 -10.13
C PHE A 105 -13.91 -5.74 -9.49
N MET A 106 -13.79 -6.81 -10.29
CA MET A 106 -13.22 -8.08 -9.82
C MET A 106 -11.76 -7.99 -9.41
N ASN A 107 -10.97 -7.18 -10.12
CA ASN A 107 -9.56 -6.97 -9.78
C ASN A 107 -9.44 -6.14 -8.51
N LEU A 108 -10.33 -5.17 -8.31
CA LEU A 108 -10.38 -4.39 -7.09
C LEU A 108 -10.77 -5.24 -5.87
N LEU A 109 -11.78 -6.11 -6.02
CA LEU A 109 -12.17 -7.06 -4.98
C LEU A 109 -11.00 -7.99 -4.60
N TYR A 110 -10.37 -8.62 -5.60
CA TYR A 110 -9.24 -9.52 -5.39
C TYR A 110 -8.09 -8.81 -4.66
N SER A 111 -7.70 -7.63 -5.15
CA SER A 111 -6.66 -6.83 -4.51
C SER A 111 -7.00 -6.44 -3.07
N THR A 112 -8.27 -6.13 -2.79
CA THR A 112 -8.75 -5.72 -1.46
C THR A 112 -8.61 -6.88 -0.46
N LEU A 113 -8.87 -8.10 -0.92
CA LEU A 113 -8.70 -9.32 -0.10
C LEU A 113 -7.22 -9.60 0.19
N LEU A 114 -6.32 -9.43 -0.79
CA LEU A 114 -4.87 -9.54 -0.57
C LEU A 114 -4.36 -8.50 0.44
N LEU A 115 -4.81 -7.25 0.29
CA LEU A 115 -4.49 -6.19 1.24
C LEU A 115 -4.91 -6.54 2.67
N LYS A 116 -6.10 -7.13 2.87
CA LYS A 116 -6.58 -7.56 4.19
C LYS A 116 -5.58 -8.47 4.91
N ARG A 117 -4.99 -9.43 4.18
CA ARG A 117 -3.96 -10.34 4.72
C ARG A 117 -2.71 -9.55 5.15
N ASP A 118 -2.21 -8.68 4.28
CA ASP A 118 -0.96 -7.97 4.53
C ASP A 118 -1.11 -6.90 5.62
N ILE A 119 -2.29 -6.25 5.71
CA ILE A 119 -2.65 -5.38 6.84
C ILE A 119 -2.62 -6.15 8.15
N LYS A 120 -3.14 -7.38 8.18
CA LYS A 120 -3.05 -8.22 9.38
C LYS A 120 -1.60 -8.49 9.76
N THR A 121 -0.73 -8.84 8.81
CA THR A 121 0.71 -9.04 9.08
C THR A 121 1.36 -7.77 9.66
N VAL A 122 1.09 -6.60 9.06
CA VAL A 122 1.62 -5.31 9.52
C VAL A 122 1.10 -4.95 10.92
N SER A 123 -0.20 -5.14 11.16
CA SER A 123 -0.81 -4.87 12.47
C SER A 123 -0.37 -5.85 13.55
N ASP A 124 -0.16 -7.12 13.21
CA ASP A 124 0.38 -8.13 14.14
C ASP A 124 1.82 -7.81 14.56
N ALA A 125 2.57 -7.09 13.72
CA ALA A 125 3.88 -6.54 14.03
C ALA A 125 3.82 -5.23 14.85
N GLY A 126 2.62 -4.75 15.20
CA GLY A 126 2.43 -3.55 16.01
C GLY A 126 2.57 -2.24 15.23
N ILE A 127 2.47 -2.28 13.90
CA ILE A 127 2.72 -1.11 13.04
C ILE A 127 1.41 -0.43 12.69
N LYS A 128 1.30 0.86 13.01
CA LYS A 128 0.29 1.76 12.45
C LYS A 128 0.87 2.50 11.26
N VAL A 129 0.12 2.55 10.17
CA VAL A 129 0.47 3.32 8.98
C VAL A 129 -0.21 4.68 9.07
N GLY A 130 0.55 5.78 9.04
CA GLY A 130 0.01 7.12 9.30
C GLY A 130 -0.35 7.98 8.08
N ASP A 131 0.01 7.59 6.84
CA ASP A 131 -0.21 8.41 5.64
C ASP A 131 -1.07 7.72 4.57
N TRP A 132 -2.33 7.48 4.92
CA TRP A 132 -3.31 6.87 4.03
C TRP A 132 -3.86 7.87 3.01
N LYS A 133 -3.26 7.88 1.81
CA LYS A 133 -3.69 8.75 0.71
C LYS A 133 -3.77 7.95 -0.60
N ASN A 134 -4.73 8.31 -1.45
CA ASN A 134 -5.00 7.63 -2.72
C ASN A 134 -3.80 7.65 -3.70
N PHE A 135 -3.00 8.73 -3.70
CA PHE A 135 -1.80 8.84 -4.54
C PHE A 135 -0.61 7.99 -4.03
N ASN A 136 -0.71 7.45 -2.82
CA ASN A 136 0.26 6.51 -2.29
C ASN A 136 -0.05 5.07 -2.75
N MET A 137 -1.10 4.84 -3.54
CA MET A 137 -1.47 3.51 -4.02
C MET A 137 -1.22 3.39 -5.52
N ASN A 138 -0.49 2.36 -5.92
CA ASN A 138 -0.32 1.97 -7.32
C ASN A 138 -1.16 0.72 -7.60
N PHE A 139 -1.60 0.57 -8.85
CA PHE A 139 -2.34 -0.59 -9.31
C PHE A 139 -1.66 -1.23 -10.52
N THR A 140 -1.31 -2.50 -10.41
CA THR A 140 -0.72 -3.32 -11.48
C THR A 140 -1.25 -4.74 -11.37
N ASP A 141 -1.61 -5.36 -12.50
CA ASP A 141 -1.95 -6.79 -12.58
C ASP A 141 -2.94 -7.29 -11.51
N ALA A 142 -3.96 -6.47 -11.21
CA ALA A 142 -4.98 -6.73 -10.18
C ALA A 142 -4.50 -6.65 -8.71
N GLU A 143 -3.36 -6.01 -8.46
CA GLU A 143 -2.80 -5.81 -7.13
C GLU A 143 -2.57 -4.32 -6.83
N ILE A 144 -3.01 -3.92 -5.64
CA ILE A 144 -2.72 -2.62 -5.05
C ILE A 144 -1.42 -2.74 -4.26
N THR A 145 -0.49 -1.87 -4.61
CA THR A 145 0.74 -1.67 -3.84
C THR A 145 0.72 -0.30 -3.18
N ILE A 146 0.90 -0.29 -1.87
CA ILE A 146 1.04 0.89 -1.01
C ILE A 146 2.50 1.34 -1.05
N THR A 147 2.70 2.52 -1.60
CA THR A 147 3.97 3.24 -1.70
C THR A 147 4.03 4.36 -0.67
N ASP A 148 5.20 4.98 -0.54
CA ASP A 148 5.43 6.10 0.38
C ASP A 148 4.98 5.84 1.83
N VAL A 149 5.33 4.66 2.34
CA VAL A 149 4.96 4.19 3.69
C VAL A 149 5.76 4.88 4.80
N GLY A 150 6.18 6.14 4.58
CA GLY A 150 7.16 6.86 5.38
C GLY A 150 6.65 7.43 6.71
N ARG A 151 5.35 7.31 7.01
CA ARG A 151 4.74 7.72 8.30
C ARG A 151 4.26 6.53 9.12
N CYS A 152 4.93 5.39 9.00
CA CYS A 152 4.67 4.27 9.91
C CYS A 152 5.27 4.51 11.28
N PHE A 153 4.62 3.97 12.30
CA PHE A 153 5.13 3.97 13.67
C PHE A 153 4.69 2.72 14.42
N TYR A 154 5.52 2.27 15.36
CA TYR A 154 5.13 1.21 16.29
C TYR A 154 4.15 1.80 17.30
N SER A 155 3.01 1.13 17.46
CA SER A 155 1.99 1.48 18.44
C SER A 155 2.05 0.50 19.62
N GLY A 156 1.84 1.02 20.83
CA GLY A 156 1.67 0.20 22.03
C GLY A 156 0.24 -0.31 22.24
N GLU A 157 -0.67 -0.02 21.30
CA GLU A 157 -2.07 -0.48 21.36
C GLU A 157 -2.20 -1.98 21.11
N ASP A 158 -3.38 -2.53 21.44
CA ASP A 158 -3.71 -3.91 21.12
C ASP A 158 -3.69 -4.15 19.61
N LYS A 159 -3.17 -5.31 19.19
CA LYS A 159 -3.05 -5.67 17.76
C LYS A 159 -4.39 -5.63 17.02
N LYS A 160 -5.51 -5.90 17.69
CA LYS A 160 -6.85 -5.80 17.08
C LYS A 160 -7.24 -4.36 16.82
N GLU A 161 -6.89 -3.42 17.70
CA GLU A 161 -7.13 -2.00 17.48
C GLU A 161 -6.23 -1.44 16.36
N ILE A 162 -4.97 -1.87 16.30
CA ILE A 162 -4.06 -1.52 15.20
C ILE A 162 -4.58 -2.08 13.88
N TYR A 163 -5.06 -3.33 13.87
CA TYR A 163 -5.69 -3.95 12.71
C TYR A 163 -6.92 -3.16 12.26
N ARG A 164 -7.84 -2.87 13.17
CA ARG A 164 -9.05 -2.10 12.88
C ARG A 164 -8.71 -0.73 12.29
N TYR A 165 -7.77 -0.01 12.90
CA TYR A 165 -7.30 1.29 12.41
C TYR A 165 -6.73 1.22 10.99
N ASN A 166 -5.76 0.33 10.73
CA ASN A 166 -5.14 0.22 9.41
C ASN A 166 -6.17 -0.21 8.34
N LEU A 167 -7.09 -1.10 8.72
CA LEU A 167 -8.15 -1.62 7.87
C LEU A 167 -9.18 -0.54 7.51
N GLU A 168 -9.66 0.23 8.50
CA GLU A 168 -10.61 1.32 8.28
C GLU A 168 -10.01 2.38 7.33
N MET A 169 -8.77 2.80 7.59
CA MET A 169 -8.15 3.89 6.83
C MET A 169 -7.89 3.56 5.35
N ILE A 170 -7.30 2.39 5.08
CA ILE A 170 -7.04 2.00 3.68
C ILE A 170 -8.32 1.81 2.90
N PHE A 171 -9.35 1.29 3.55
CA PHE A 171 -10.60 1.00 2.91
C PHE A 171 -11.50 2.22 2.74
N ASP A 172 -11.44 3.20 3.64
CA ASP A 172 -12.05 4.50 3.41
C ASP A 172 -11.48 5.17 2.15
N VAL A 173 -10.17 5.02 1.91
CA VAL A 173 -9.55 5.49 0.66
C VAL A 173 -10.15 4.76 -0.54
N ILE A 174 -10.15 3.42 -0.57
CA ILE A 174 -10.68 2.68 -1.73
C ILE A 174 -12.17 2.97 -1.94
N LYS A 175 -12.97 2.99 -0.86
CA LYS A 175 -14.40 3.31 -0.88
C LYS A 175 -14.66 4.67 -1.49
N ARG A 176 -13.97 5.71 -1.00
CA ARG A 176 -14.13 7.08 -1.50
C ARG A 176 -13.78 7.17 -2.98
N GLU A 177 -12.68 6.58 -3.41
CA GLU A 177 -12.23 6.74 -4.79
C GLU A 177 -13.09 5.89 -5.76
N TYR A 178 -13.47 4.67 -5.37
CA TYR A 178 -14.20 3.74 -6.22
C TYR A 178 -15.71 4.02 -6.26
N CYS A 179 -16.33 4.19 -5.09
CA CYS A 179 -17.78 4.40 -4.97
C CYS A 179 -18.19 5.85 -5.30
N ASN A 180 -17.24 6.72 -5.67
CA ASN A 180 -17.54 8.00 -6.33
C ASN A 180 -17.71 7.88 -7.85
N ASN A 181 -17.83 6.66 -8.39
CA ASN A 181 -18.36 6.40 -9.72
C ASN A 181 -19.89 6.56 -9.71
N GLU A 182 -20.44 7.34 -10.65
CA GLU A 182 -21.89 7.63 -10.72
C GLU A 182 -22.73 6.36 -10.89
N LEU A 183 -22.28 5.40 -11.69
CA LEU A 183 -22.96 4.12 -11.88
C LEU A 183 -23.00 3.30 -10.59
N LEU A 184 -21.89 3.23 -9.87
CA LEU A 184 -21.84 2.50 -8.60
C LEU A 184 -22.64 3.18 -7.50
N LYS A 185 -22.66 4.52 -7.47
CA LYS A 185 -23.54 5.27 -6.57
C LYS A 185 -24.99 4.91 -6.80
N GLU A 186 -25.41 4.92 -8.05
CA GLU A 186 -26.79 4.58 -8.41
C GLU A 186 -27.15 3.15 -8.00
N ILE A 187 -26.25 2.18 -8.18
CA ILE A 187 -26.41 0.80 -7.73
C ILE A 187 -26.53 0.72 -6.20
N ILE A 188 -25.60 1.33 -5.47
CA ILE A 188 -25.58 1.33 -4.00
C ILE A 188 -26.83 2.02 -3.45
N GLU A 189 -27.30 3.09 -4.07
CA GLU A 189 -28.49 3.82 -3.63
C GLU A 189 -29.77 3.02 -3.85
N LYS A 190 -29.87 2.27 -4.95
CA LYS A 190 -31.03 1.46 -5.32
C LYS A 190 -31.15 0.14 -4.55
N ASP A 191 -30.03 -0.50 -4.19
CA ASP A 191 -30.06 -1.75 -3.44
C ASP A 191 -30.09 -1.49 -1.91
N PRO A 192 -31.14 -1.92 -1.18
CA PRO A 192 -31.27 -1.63 0.25
C PRO A 192 -30.19 -2.27 1.14
N VAL A 193 -29.61 -3.40 0.72
CA VAL A 193 -28.58 -4.13 1.48
C VAL A 193 -27.24 -3.41 1.29
N LEU A 194 -26.88 -3.07 0.06
CA LEU A 194 -25.69 -2.29 -0.25
C LEU A 194 -25.75 -0.89 0.35
N ASN A 195 -26.90 -0.22 0.26
CA ASN A 195 -27.11 1.11 0.85
C ASN A 195 -26.86 1.07 2.37
N ARG A 196 -27.41 0.04 3.04
CA ARG A 196 -27.23 -0.18 4.47
C ARG A 196 -25.76 -0.47 4.82
N SER A 197 -25.14 -1.41 4.12
CA SER A 197 -23.74 -1.79 4.30
C SER A 197 -22.81 -0.59 4.11
N PHE A 198 -23.05 0.20 3.06
CA PHE A 198 -22.31 1.43 2.75
C PHE A 198 -22.49 2.51 3.82
N LYS A 199 -23.71 2.76 4.31
CA LYS A 199 -24.00 3.78 5.33
C LYS A 199 -23.55 3.38 6.73
N ASN A 200 -23.58 2.09 7.06
CA ASN A 200 -23.22 1.60 8.38
C ASN A 200 -21.72 1.39 8.58
N ASN A 201 -20.90 1.74 7.58
CA ASN A 201 -19.45 1.51 7.58
C ASN A 201 -19.12 0.05 7.94
N GLU A 202 -19.84 -0.91 7.36
CA GLU A 202 -19.41 -2.30 7.41
C GLU A 202 -17.98 -2.39 6.88
N SER A 203 -17.25 -3.40 7.35
CA SER A 203 -15.87 -3.62 6.90
C SER A 203 -15.89 -3.78 5.38
N PHE A 204 -15.00 -3.05 4.73
CA PHE A 204 -15.05 -2.87 3.28
C PHE A 204 -14.92 -4.18 2.46
N PRO A 205 -14.19 -5.23 2.89
CA PRO A 205 -14.23 -6.53 2.22
C PRO A 205 -15.64 -7.13 2.24
N GLU A 206 -16.36 -6.97 3.34
CA GLU A 206 -17.72 -7.43 3.55
C GLU A 206 -18.70 -6.62 2.66
N PHE A 207 -18.54 -5.29 2.59
CA PHE A 207 -19.27 -4.45 1.63
C PHE A 207 -19.02 -4.87 0.17
N PHE A 208 -17.77 -5.17 -0.20
CA PHE A 208 -17.41 -5.61 -1.55
C PHE A 208 -17.93 -7.01 -1.88
N ILE A 209 -18.03 -7.91 -0.89
CA ILE A 209 -18.67 -9.22 -1.03
C ILE A 209 -20.17 -9.04 -1.30
N GLU A 210 -20.85 -8.14 -0.59
CA GLU A 210 -22.26 -7.84 -0.88
C GLU A 210 -22.43 -7.22 -2.27
N LEU A 211 -21.55 -6.28 -2.65
CA LEU A 211 -21.58 -5.68 -3.99
C LEU A 211 -21.33 -6.72 -5.09
N GLN A 212 -20.48 -7.70 -4.83
CA GLN A 212 -20.29 -8.85 -5.71
C GLN A 212 -21.55 -9.72 -5.83
N LYS A 213 -22.23 -10.01 -4.71
CA LYS A 213 -23.48 -10.78 -4.73
C LYS A 213 -24.54 -10.08 -5.57
N TYR A 214 -24.68 -8.76 -5.44
CA TYR A 214 -25.56 -7.96 -6.29
C TYR A 214 -25.26 -8.17 -7.78
N PHE A 215 -24.00 -7.98 -8.21
CA PHE A 215 -23.64 -8.16 -9.61
C PHE A 215 -23.85 -9.60 -10.10
N ARG A 216 -23.60 -10.62 -9.28
CA ARG A 216 -23.87 -12.03 -9.66
C ARG A 216 -25.37 -12.30 -9.85
N ASN A 217 -26.21 -11.72 -9.01
CA ASN A 217 -27.66 -11.94 -9.04
C ASN A 217 -28.35 -11.16 -10.17
N GLU A 218 -27.87 -9.95 -10.49
CA GLU A 218 -28.49 -9.05 -11.46
C GLU A 218 -27.95 -9.23 -12.89
N LEU A 219 -26.70 -9.68 -13.09
CA LEU A 219 -26.07 -9.78 -14.42
C LEU A 219 -26.00 -11.19 -15.01
N GLY A 220 -26.32 -12.25 -14.25
CA GLY A 220 -26.21 -13.63 -14.72
C GLY A 220 -24.76 -14.08 -14.98
N GLU A 221 -24.57 -15.35 -15.34
CA GLU A 221 -23.31 -16.13 -15.36
C GLU A 221 -22.14 -15.65 -16.27
N GLU A 222 -21.95 -14.36 -16.53
CA GLU A 222 -20.72 -13.83 -17.15
C GLU A 222 -19.61 -13.49 -16.14
N VAL A 223 -19.50 -14.31 -15.07
CA VAL A 223 -18.34 -14.25 -14.16
C VAL A 223 -17.68 -15.63 -14.02
N SER A 224 -17.54 -16.34 -15.14
CA SER A 224 -16.83 -17.63 -15.25
C SER A 224 -15.32 -17.53 -14.91
N ASN A 225 -14.74 -16.33 -14.86
CA ASN A 225 -13.35 -16.11 -14.42
C ASN A 225 -13.15 -16.15 -12.89
N LEU A 226 -14.23 -16.31 -12.09
CA LEU A 226 -14.16 -16.28 -10.63
C LEU A 226 -13.72 -17.58 -9.97
N VAL A 227 -14.07 -18.73 -10.55
CA VAL A 227 -13.66 -20.05 -10.04
C VAL A 227 -12.14 -20.19 -10.08
N GLU A 228 -11.48 -19.51 -11.01
CA GLU A 228 -10.02 -19.48 -11.09
C GLU A 228 -9.37 -18.66 -9.97
N CYS A 229 -9.99 -17.56 -9.53
CA CYS A 229 -9.51 -16.78 -8.38
C CYS A 229 -9.74 -17.51 -7.04
N GLU A 230 -10.92 -18.11 -6.83
CA GLU A 230 -11.20 -18.90 -5.61
C GLU A 230 -10.31 -20.16 -5.51
N SER A 231 -10.00 -20.81 -6.64
CA SER A 231 -9.09 -21.96 -6.65
C SER A 231 -7.62 -21.57 -6.46
N LYS A 232 -7.20 -20.35 -6.85
CA LYS A 232 -5.88 -19.78 -6.51
C LYS A 232 -5.80 -19.39 -5.03
N MET A 233 -6.87 -18.86 -4.44
CA MET A 233 -6.94 -18.54 -3.01
C MET A 233 -6.91 -19.77 -2.09
N LYS A 234 -7.39 -20.94 -2.53
CA LYS A 234 -7.28 -22.20 -1.76
C LYS A 234 -5.87 -22.83 -1.76
N LYS A 235 -4.94 -22.29 -2.56
CA LYS A 235 -3.57 -22.78 -2.69
C LYS A 235 -2.52 -21.89 -2.00
N ILE A 236 -2.94 -20.81 -1.37
CA ILE A 236 -2.13 -19.89 -0.54
C ILE A 236 -2.56 -20.09 0.91
#